data_AF-A0A6A4QT15-F1
#
_entry.id   AF-A0A6A4QT15-F1
#
_cell.length_a   1.000
_cell.length_b   1.000
_cell.length_c   1.000
_cell.angle_alpha   90.00
_cell.angle_beta   90.00
_cell.angle_gamma   90.00
#
_symmetry.space_group_name_H-M   'P 1'
#
loop_
_entity.id
_entity.type
_entity.pdbx_description
1 polymer ?
#
loop_
_entity_poly.entity_id
_entity_poly.type
_entity_poly.pdbx_seq_one_letter_code
_entity_poly.pdbx_strand_id
1 'polypeptide(L)'
;MMYLKKALWSEGIESEKGDSEVDVSELVNSLHDQRIYREITLSLQSGLRDARAEFSFLRLRALRSILNFLRSLSHSHSTIHIFNVTQSIPHFQVVPVLFQHSLKQTPHHYNDNDDTNSNVGDMSHIFGVEPIKLTTPPTDAEVALALRVLEGCCLLNPNSAALAHQHNAIQVLMNILSNRRVLEQTACLDALISLMVDSSSNQIDFEECNGIMEVSDLIRDKQVDENLRLKCGEFLLLLIGHVNGRDKPPLATIHDDIRRLLGEKSASLIWAASQFGSTLDPEQRLTALQIQARRVLESLDLY
;
A
#
# COMPACT_ATOMS: atom_id res chain seq x y z
N MET A 1 -8.71 24.38 -9.68
CA MET A 1 -9.61 23.31 -9.22
C MET A 1 -10.06 22.54 -10.47
N MET A 2 -9.34 21.48 -10.85
CA MET A 2 -9.72 20.66 -12.01
C MET A 2 -10.80 19.67 -11.55
N TYR A 3 -12.04 19.91 -11.97
CA TYR A 3 -13.13 18.96 -11.82
C TYR A 3 -12.80 17.70 -12.62
N LEU A 4 -12.42 16.62 -11.94
CA LEU A 4 -12.53 15.28 -12.51
C LEU A 4 -14.02 15.03 -12.76
N LYS A 5 -14.41 14.97 -14.03
CA LYS A 5 -15.78 14.60 -14.43
C LYS A 5 -16.15 13.29 -13.73
N LYS A 6 -17.34 13.26 -13.14
CA LYS A 6 -17.95 12.05 -12.59
C LYS A 6 -17.87 10.95 -13.65
N ALA A 7 -17.33 9.81 -13.26
CA ALA A 7 -17.04 8.74 -14.20
C ALA A 7 -18.37 8.12 -14.69
N LEU A 8 -18.51 7.99 -16.01
CA LEU A 8 -19.81 7.82 -16.68
C LEU A 8 -20.47 6.44 -16.47
N TRP A 9 -19.76 5.51 -15.85
CA TRP A 9 -20.22 4.15 -15.53
C TRP A 9 -21.08 4.05 -14.25
N SER A 10 -21.42 5.18 -13.63
CA SER A 10 -22.32 5.22 -12.47
C SER A 10 -23.81 5.12 -12.81
N GLU A 11 -24.18 5.05 -14.09
CA GLU A 11 -25.58 5.00 -14.55
C GLU A 11 -25.88 3.63 -15.16
N GLY A 12 -26.72 2.85 -14.48
CA GLY A 12 -27.20 1.55 -14.94
C GLY A 12 -28.26 1.72 -16.02
N ILE A 13 -28.19 0.90 -17.07
CA ILE A 13 -29.21 0.83 -18.12
C ILE A 13 -30.19 -0.29 -17.75
N GLU A 14 -31.43 0.06 -17.43
CA GLU A 14 -32.55 -0.90 -17.37
C GLU A 14 -33.23 -0.99 -18.74
N SER A 15 -33.43 -2.20 -19.25
CA SER A 15 -34.40 -2.45 -20.33
C SER A 15 -34.96 -3.89 -20.29
N GLU A 16 -36.24 -3.99 -20.65
CA GLU A 16 -37.11 -5.18 -20.70
C GLU A 16 -36.71 -6.17 -21.83
N LYS A 17 -37.28 -7.38 -21.88
CA LYS A 17 -36.74 -8.57 -22.59
C LYS A 17 -37.59 -9.09 -23.77
N GLY A 18 -36.91 -9.36 -24.91
CA GLY A 18 -37.30 -10.25 -26.02
C GLY A 18 -36.08 -10.92 -26.72
N ASP A 19 -36.27 -12.03 -27.42
CA ASP A 19 -35.18 -12.91 -27.94
C ASP A 19 -34.21 -12.24 -28.93
N SER A 20 -34.63 -11.18 -29.64
CA SER A 20 -33.77 -10.35 -30.49
C SER A 20 -33.06 -9.21 -29.73
N GLU A 21 -33.53 -8.88 -28.52
CA GLU A 21 -32.81 -7.99 -27.59
C GLU A 21 -31.65 -8.71 -26.90
N VAL A 22 -31.64 -10.04 -26.84
CA VAL A 22 -30.57 -10.81 -26.18
C VAL A 22 -29.24 -10.62 -26.92
N ASP A 23 -29.22 -10.77 -28.25
CA ASP A 23 -28.02 -10.56 -29.09
C ASP A 23 -27.57 -9.09 -29.07
N VAL A 24 -28.51 -8.14 -29.07
CA VAL A 24 -28.20 -6.70 -29.02
C VAL A 24 -27.67 -6.32 -27.64
N SER A 25 -28.25 -6.86 -26.57
CA SER A 25 -27.81 -6.67 -25.19
C SER A 25 -26.40 -7.23 -24.98
N GLU A 26 -26.12 -8.43 -25.49
CA GLU A 26 -24.79 -9.03 -25.43
C GLU A 26 -23.74 -8.18 -26.18
N LEU A 27 -24.07 -7.69 -27.37
CA LEU A 27 -23.20 -6.79 -28.11
C LEU A 27 -22.98 -5.46 -27.37
N VAL A 28 -24.02 -4.87 -26.80
CA VAL A 28 -23.93 -3.61 -26.02
C VAL A 28 -23.04 -3.80 -24.79
N ASN A 29 -23.19 -4.92 -24.07
CA ASN A 29 -22.34 -5.26 -22.93
C ASN A 29 -20.89 -5.47 -23.36
N SER A 30 -20.65 -6.17 -24.46
CA SER A 30 -19.30 -6.35 -25.03
C SER A 30 -18.64 -5.03 -25.40
N LEU A 31 -19.37 -4.12 -26.06
CA LEU A 31 -18.88 -2.79 -26.41
C LEU A 31 -18.63 -1.93 -25.17
N HIS A 32 -19.47 -2.06 -24.15
CA HIS A 32 -19.30 -1.38 -22.86
C HIS A 32 -18.02 -1.86 -22.17
N ASP A 33 -17.78 -3.16 -22.10
CA ASP A 33 -16.56 -3.74 -21.52
C ASP A 33 -15.30 -3.33 -22.28
N GLN A 34 -15.35 -3.33 -23.63
CA GLN A 34 -14.25 -2.83 -24.45
C GLN A 34 -13.97 -1.35 -24.20
N ARG A 35 -15.01 -0.54 -24.01
CA ARG A 35 -14.87 0.87 -23.66
C ARG A 35 -14.22 1.04 -22.29
N ILE A 36 -14.72 0.35 -21.26
CA ILE A 36 -14.14 0.37 -19.91
C ILE A 36 -12.67 -0.04 -19.95
N TYR A 37 -12.35 -1.12 -20.66
CA TYR A 37 -10.98 -1.60 -20.84
C TYR A 37 -10.06 -0.52 -21.42
N ARG A 38 -10.50 0.19 -22.48
CA ARG A 38 -9.75 1.30 -23.07
C ARG A 38 -9.58 2.46 -22.09
N GLU A 39 -10.61 2.81 -21.34
CA GLU A 39 -10.53 3.92 -20.38
C GLU A 39 -9.59 3.60 -19.20
N ILE A 40 -9.63 2.36 -18.69
CA ILE A 40 -8.71 1.86 -17.66
C ILE A 40 -7.27 1.87 -18.16
N THR A 41 -7.02 1.29 -19.33
CA THR A 41 -5.66 1.22 -19.90
C THR A 41 -5.09 2.60 -20.20
N LEU A 42 -5.90 3.53 -20.74
CA LEU A 42 -5.48 4.92 -20.97
C LEU A 42 -5.17 5.66 -19.66
N SER A 43 -5.98 5.46 -18.63
CA SER A 43 -5.77 6.06 -17.30
C SER A 43 -4.47 5.56 -16.67
N LEU A 44 -4.22 4.24 -16.72
CA LEU A 44 -2.99 3.64 -16.25
C LEU A 44 -1.78 4.10 -17.08
N GLN A 45 -1.88 4.15 -18.40
CA GLN A 45 -0.78 4.58 -19.26
C GLN A 45 -0.36 6.01 -18.96
N SER A 46 -1.34 6.93 -18.89
CA SER A 46 -1.06 8.34 -18.59
C SER A 46 -0.53 8.51 -17.18
N GLY A 47 -1.08 7.80 -16.19
CA GLY A 47 -0.61 7.84 -14.81
C GLY A 47 0.81 7.31 -14.67
N LEU A 48 1.10 6.13 -15.22
CA LEU A 48 2.41 5.48 -15.10
C LEU A 48 3.50 6.21 -15.88
N ARG A 49 3.19 6.81 -17.03
CA ARG A 49 4.13 7.67 -17.74
C ARG A 49 4.62 8.81 -16.84
N ASP A 50 3.70 9.49 -16.19
CA ASP A 50 4.03 10.64 -15.34
C ASP A 50 4.65 10.19 -13.99
N ALA A 51 4.31 8.99 -13.50
CA ALA A 51 4.93 8.38 -12.31
C ALA A 51 6.38 7.92 -12.54
N ARG A 52 6.79 7.71 -13.80
CA ARG A 52 8.17 7.41 -14.19
C ARG A 52 9.03 8.65 -14.44
N ALA A 53 8.45 9.85 -14.29
CA ALA A 53 9.15 11.10 -14.56
C ALA A 53 10.34 11.33 -13.60
N GLU A 54 11.33 12.10 -14.04
CA GLU A 54 12.53 12.42 -13.26
C GLU A 54 12.24 13.42 -12.12
N PHE A 55 11.17 14.18 -12.26
CA PHE A 55 10.76 15.22 -11.31
C PHE A 55 9.67 14.74 -10.33
N SER A 56 9.93 14.90 -9.04
CA SER A 56 9.04 14.50 -7.94
C SER A 56 7.65 15.11 -8.02
N PHE A 57 7.52 16.36 -8.49
CA PHE A 57 6.21 17.00 -8.63
C PHE A 57 5.31 16.31 -9.68
N LEU A 58 5.89 15.77 -10.77
CA LEU A 58 5.16 15.02 -11.78
C LEU A 58 4.72 13.67 -11.22
N ARG A 59 5.64 12.97 -10.53
CA ARG A 59 5.35 11.69 -9.88
C ARG A 59 4.27 11.84 -8.81
N LEU A 60 4.36 12.84 -7.95
CA LEU A 60 3.36 13.14 -6.93
C LEU A 60 1.98 13.44 -7.53
N ARG A 61 1.91 14.23 -8.60
CA ARG A 61 0.65 14.47 -9.32
C ARG A 61 0.09 13.17 -9.91
N ALA A 62 0.96 12.34 -10.49
CA ALA A 62 0.58 11.06 -11.06
C ALA A 62 0.05 10.07 -10.01
N LEU A 63 0.74 9.94 -8.87
CA LEU A 63 0.32 9.07 -7.77
C LEU A 63 -1.05 9.48 -7.21
N ARG A 64 -1.34 10.78 -7.09
CA ARG A 64 -2.69 11.26 -6.72
C ARG A 64 -3.74 10.84 -7.76
N SER A 65 -3.41 10.94 -9.04
CA SER A 65 -4.30 10.51 -10.12
C SER A 65 -4.54 9.01 -10.08
N ILE A 66 -3.50 8.21 -9.88
CA ILE A 66 -3.60 6.75 -9.78
C ILE A 66 -4.41 6.37 -8.53
N LEU A 67 -4.18 6.99 -7.38
CA LEU A 67 -4.93 6.71 -6.16
C LEU A 67 -6.43 6.99 -6.32
N ASN A 68 -6.78 8.12 -6.93
CA ASN A 68 -8.18 8.44 -7.23
C ASN A 68 -8.79 7.46 -8.24
N PHE A 69 -7.99 7.01 -9.22
CA PHE A 69 -8.39 5.99 -10.17
C PHE A 69 -8.67 4.65 -9.46
N LEU A 70 -7.79 4.16 -8.59
CA LEU A 70 -8.01 2.93 -7.81
C LEU A 70 -9.28 3.01 -6.95
N ARG A 71 -9.52 4.16 -6.30
CA ARG A 71 -10.78 4.39 -5.55
C ARG A 71 -12.01 4.33 -6.46
N SER A 72 -11.91 4.78 -7.71
CA SER A 72 -13.04 4.67 -8.64
C SER A 72 -13.32 3.23 -9.07
N LEU A 73 -12.29 2.37 -9.11
CA LEU A 73 -12.43 0.96 -9.47
C LEU A 73 -13.05 0.12 -8.35
N SER A 74 -12.88 0.49 -7.08
CA SER A 74 -13.30 -0.32 -5.93
C SER A 74 -14.82 -0.49 -5.80
N HIS A 75 -15.62 0.20 -6.61
CA HIS A 75 -17.08 0.18 -6.55
C HIS A 75 -17.74 -0.90 -7.42
N SER A 76 -17.02 -1.54 -8.35
CA SER A 76 -17.60 -2.58 -9.21
C SER A 76 -16.66 -3.77 -9.40
N HIS A 77 -17.21 -4.98 -9.33
CA HIS A 77 -16.44 -6.21 -9.54
C HIS A 77 -15.90 -6.32 -10.97
N SER A 78 -16.65 -5.84 -11.97
CA SER A 78 -16.21 -5.86 -13.38
C SER A 78 -14.98 -4.98 -13.61
N THR A 79 -14.94 -3.79 -13.02
CA THR A 79 -13.80 -2.88 -13.13
C THR A 79 -12.56 -3.40 -12.39
N ILE A 80 -12.76 -4.07 -11.25
CA ILE A 80 -11.68 -4.77 -10.53
C ILE A 80 -11.12 -5.91 -11.39
N HIS A 81 -11.99 -6.72 -12.00
CA HIS A 81 -11.57 -7.81 -12.87
C HIS A 81 -10.73 -7.30 -14.05
N ILE A 82 -11.19 -6.24 -14.74
CA ILE A 82 -10.43 -5.64 -15.85
C ILE A 82 -9.11 -5.07 -15.36
N PHE A 83 -9.07 -4.39 -14.21
CA PHE A 83 -7.84 -3.91 -13.61
C PHE A 83 -6.85 -5.06 -13.37
N ASN A 84 -7.30 -6.18 -12.80
CA ASN A 84 -6.46 -7.36 -12.55
C ASN A 84 -5.87 -7.92 -13.84
N VAL A 85 -6.66 -8.00 -14.92
CA VAL A 85 -6.15 -8.39 -16.25
C VAL A 85 -5.07 -7.41 -16.73
N THR A 86 -5.26 -6.09 -16.56
CA THR A 86 -4.24 -5.12 -16.97
C THR A 86 -2.96 -5.23 -16.14
N GLN A 87 -3.03 -5.60 -14.86
CA GLN A 87 -1.84 -5.79 -14.01
C GLN A 87 -1.01 -7.04 -14.37
N SER A 88 -1.53 -7.94 -15.20
CA SER A 88 -0.75 -9.03 -15.80
C SER A 88 0.15 -8.57 -16.96
N ILE A 89 -0.04 -7.35 -17.46
CA ILE A 89 0.71 -6.79 -18.58
C ILE A 89 1.83 -5.89 -18.03
N PRO A 90 3.13 -6.19 -18.26
CA PRO A 90 4.25 -5.45 -17.67
C PRO A 90 4.21 -3.92 -17.88
N HIS A 91 3.67 -3.47 -19.01
CA HIS A 91 3.56 -2.05 -19.32
C HIS A 91 2.62 -1.28 -18.37
N PHE A 92 1.58 -1.96 -17.86
CA PHE A 92 0.53 -1.36 -17.02
C PHE A 92 0.68 -1.71 -15.52
N GLN A 93 1.73 -2.44 -15.15
CA GLN A 93 2.00 -2.79 -13.77
C GLN A 93 2.37 -1.55 -12.95
N VAL A 94 1.60 -1.33 -11.87
CA VAL A 94 1.80 -0.18 -10.98
C VAL A 94 2.93 -0.45 -9.99
N VAL A 95 2.95 -1.64 -9.37
CA VAL A 95 3.87 -1.99 -8.27
C VAL A 95 5.35 -1.76 -8.63
N PRO A 96 5.88 -2.27 -9.76
CA PRO A 96 7.29 -2.05 -10.10
C PRO A 96 7.65 -0.58 -10.26
N VAL A 97 6.72 0.24 -10.78
CA VAL A 97 6.94 1.69 -10.96
C VAL A 97 7.07 2.39 -9.61
N LEU A 98 6.28 2.01 -8.61
CA LEU A 98 6.38 2.56 -7.26
C LEU A 98 7.77 2.31 -6.67
N PHE A 99 8.25 1.06 -6.71
CA PHE A 99 9.55 0.68 -6.16
C PHE A 99 10.74 1.27 -6.92
N GLN A 100 10.62 1.46 -8.23
CA GLN A 100 11.70 2.02 -9.05
C GLN A 100 11.83 3.53 -8.92
N HIS A 101 10.73 4.26 -8.71
CA HIS A 101 10.72 5.73 -8.83
C HIS A 101 10.37 6.48 -7.56
N SER A 102 9.54 5.94 -6.67
CA SER A 102 9.02 6.66 -5.49
C SER A 102 9.38 6.03 -4.15
N LEU A 103 9.53 4.70 -4.10
CA LEU A 103 9.94 3.95 -2.91
C LEU A 103 11.39 3.45 -3.00
N LYS A 104 12.13 3.88 -4.04
CA LYS A 104 13.54 3.52 -4.19
C LYS A 104 14.31 4.02 -2.98
N GLN A 105 14.92 3.10 -2.26
CA GLN A 105 15.88 3.47 -1.23
C GLN A 105 17.12 4.04 -1.92
N THR A 106 17.38 5.33 -1.73
CA THR A 106 18.72 5.85 -1.93
C THR A 106 19.58 5.24 -0.82
N PRO A 107 20.65 4.48 -1.14
CA PRO A 107 21.55 4.00 -0.11
C PRO A 107 21.99 5.20 0.73
N HIS A 108 21.82 5.07 2.05
CA HIS A 108 22.17 6.12 2.99
C HIS A 108 23.61 6.56 2.73
N HIS A 109 23.77 7.78 2.23
CA HIS A 109 25.05 8.44 2.04
C HIS A 109 25.55 8.95 3.41
N TYR A 110 25.78 8.03 4.34
CA TYR A 110 26.52 8.24 5.59
C TYR A 110 27.21 6.92 6.01
N ASN A 111 27.91 6.30 5.08
CA ASN A 111 29.09 5.49 5.42
C ASN A 111 30.25 6.13 4.66
N ASP A 112 31.06 6.91 5.38
CA ASP A 112 32.48 7.02 5.04
C ASP A 112 33.00 5.57 5.02
N ASN A 113 33.62 5.16 3.92
CA ASN A 113 34.26 3.86 3.65
C ASN A 113 33.43 2.82 2.87
N ASP A 114 32.73 3.21 1.81
CA ASP A 114 32.54 2.26 0.69
C ASP A 114 32.64 2.96 -0.67
N ASP A 115 33.73 2.65 -1.39
CA ASP A 115 34.16 3.21 -2.67
C ASP A 115 33.27 2.76 -3.84
N THR A 116 31.96 3.03 -3.79
CA THR A 116 31.05 2.75 -4.92
C THR A 116 29.99 3.81 -5.22
N ASN A 117 30.14 5.03 -4.71
CA ASN A 117 29.43 6.20 -5.25
C ASN A 117 30.33 7.03 -6.17
N SER A 118 30.68 6.45 -7.31
CA SER A 118 31.12 7.21 -8.49
C SER A 118 29.91 7.90 -9.12
N ASN A 119 29.74 9.21 -8.86
CA ASN A 119 29.55 10.23 -9.91
C ASN A 119 29.12 11.61 -9.38
N VAL A 120 29.92 12.23 -8.51
CA VAL A 120 30.06 13.71 -8.51
C VAL A 120 31.54 14.12 -8.53
N GLY A 121 32.43 13.21 -8.93
CA GLY A 121 33.87 13.40 -8.81
C GLY A 121 34.68 12.86 -9.96
N ASP A 122 34.25 13.05 -11.22
CA ASP A 122 35.20 13.08 -12.33
C ASP A 122 34.65 13.92 -13.50
N MET A 123 35.21 15.12 -13.66
CA MET A 123 34.96 16.02 -14.79
C MET A 123 36.12 15.94 -15.80
N SER A 124 36.77 14.79 -15.93
CA SER A 124 37.69 14.52 -17.03
C SER A 124 37.02 13.52 -18.00
N HIS A 125 37.03 13.82 -19.31
CA HIS A 125 36.43 13.06 -20.43
C HIS A 125 35.03 13.50 -20.92
N ILE A 126 34.78 14.81 -20.90
CA ILE A 126 34.46 15.65 -22.07
C ILE A 126 34.32 14.88 -23.43
N PHE A 127 33.09 14.88 -24.00
CA PHE A 127 32.61 14.31 -25.29
C PHE A 127 32.38 12.79 -25.39
N GLY A 128 31.14 12.36 -25.11
CA GLY A 128 30.64 11.03 -25.49
C GLY A 128 29.66 10.36 -24.52
N VAL A 129 29.44 10.95 -23.33
CA VAL A 129 28.65 10.34 -22.27
C VAL A 129 27.20 10.84 -22.31
N GLU A 130 26.25 9.90 -22.30
CA GLU A 130 24.82 10.23 -22.14
C GLU A 130 24.63 11.10 -20.88
N PRO A 131 23.84 12.19 -20.96
CA PRO A 131 23.64 13.08 -19.82
C PRO A 131 23.11 12.29 -18.62
N ILE A 132 23.77 12.46 -17.46
CA ILE A 132 23.31 11.88 -16.20
C ILE A 132 21.89 12.38 -15.96
N LYS A 133 20.92 11.47 -15.99
CA LYS A 133 19.53 11.77 -15.66
C LYS A 133 19.45 12.16 -14.19
N LEU A 134 19.35 13.46 -13.93
CA LEU A 134 19.16 14.01 -12.59
C LEU A 134 17.74 13.68 -12.11
N THR A 135 17.58 12.52 -11.50
CA THR A 135 16.33 12.15 -10.85
C THR A 135 16.25 12.84 -9.50
N THR A 136 15.23 13.68 -9.33
CA THR A 136 14.97 14.30 -8.03
C THR A 136 14.57 13.24 -7.01
N PRO A 137 15.06 13.30 -5.75
CA PRO A 137 14.69 12.33 -4.73
C PRO A 137 13.20 12.42 -4.37
N PRO A 138 12.57 11.32 -3.94
CA PRO A 138 11.18 11.33 -3.50
C PRO A 138 10.98 12.22 -2.27
N THR A 139 9.92 13.03 -2.30
CA THR A 139 9.50 13.84 -1.14
C THR A 139 8.66 13.01 -0.16
N ASP A 140 8.58 13.41 1.10
CA ASP A 140 7.74 12.77 2.13
C ASP A 140 6.30 12.52 1.65
N ALA A 141 5.70 13.52 1.01
CA ALA A 141 4.34 13.43 0.46
C ALA A 141 4.23 12.46 -0.74
N GLU A 142 5.28 12.35 -1.55
CA GLU A 142 5.36 11.40 -2.66
C GLU A 142 5.43 9.97 -2.12
N VAL A 143 6.28 9.72 -1.12
CA VAL A 143 6.42 8.41 -0.46
C VAL A 143 5.11 8.00 0.19
N ALA A 144 4.48 8.88 0.97
CA ALA A 144 3.18 8.60 1.59
C ALA A 144 2.11 8.24 0.55
N LEU A 145 2.05 8.97 -0.58
CA LEU A 145 1.13 8.65 -1.67
C LEU A 145 1.47 7.33 -2.37
N ALA A 146 2.75 7.04 -2.58
CA ALA A 146 3.17 5.77 -3.18
C ALA A 146 2.76 4.58 -2.31
N LEU A 147 2.89 4.69 -0.98
CA LEU A 147 2.43 3.68 -0.02
C LEU A 147 0.91 3.49 -0.09
N ARG A 148 0.13 4.57 -0.18
CA ARG A 148 -1.33 4.50 -0.38
C ARG A 148 -1.74 3.87 -1.71
N VAL A 149 -0.98 4.13 -2.78
CA VAL A 149 -1.21 3.49 -4.08
C VAL A 149 -0.86 2.00 -4.00
N LEU A 150 0.24 1.64 -3.33
CA LEU A 150 0.62 0.24 -3.09
C LEU A 150 -0.47 -0.50 -2.30
N GLU A 151 -0.97 0.11 -1.22
CA GLU A 151 -2.10 -0.38 -0.42
C GLU A 151 -3.30 -0.69 -1.31
N GLY A 152 -3.75 0.30 -2.10
CA GLY A 152 -4.88 0.13 -3.02
C GLY A 152 -4.64 -0.96 -4.08
N CYS A 153 -3.41 -1.09 -4.60
CA CYS A 153 -3.09 -2.15 -5.56
C CYS A 153 -3.19 -3.55 -4.93
N CYS A 154 -2.67 -3.74 -3.72
CA CYS A 154 -2.72 -5.02 -3.01
C CYS A 154 -4.15 -5.41 -2.64
N LEU A 155 -4.99 -4.44 -2.26
CA LEU A 155 -6.39 -4.70 -1.92
C LEU A 155 -7.27 -5.04 -3.14
N LEU A 156 -6.93 -4.54 -4.34
CA LEU A 156 -7.71 -4.77 -5.56
C LEU A 156 -7.21 -5.96 -6.39
N ASN A 157 -5.89 -6.22 -6.37
CA ASN A 157 -5.24 -7.25 -7.15
C ASN A 157 -4.38 -8.17 -6.27
N PRO A 158 -4.76 -9.44 -6.06
CA PRO A 158 -4.01 -10.38 -5.23
C PRO A 158 -2.55 -10.56 -5.66
N ASN A 159 -2.28 -10.49 -6.98
CA ASN A 159 -0.93 -10.66 -7.51
C ASN A 159 0.00 -9.47 -7.19
N SER A 160 -0.53 -8.33 -6.77
CA SER A 160 0.28 -7.16 -6.43
C SER A 160 1.17 -7.39 -5.21
N ALA A 161 0.71 -8.16 -4.21
CA ALA A 161 1.53 -8.53 -3.06
C ALA A 161 2.73 -9.41 -3.46
N ALA A 162 2.53 -10.34 -4.38
CA ALA A 162 3.60 -11.20 -4.91
C ALA A 162 4.62 -10.41 -5.74
N LEU A 163 4.16 -9.46 -6.57
CA LEU A 163 5.06 -8.55 -7.29
C LEU A 163 5.84 -7.64 -6.34
N ALA A 164 5.20 -7.17 -5.27
CA ALA A 164 5.87 -6.35 -4.26
C ALA A 164 6.97 -7.13 -3.52
N HIS A 165 6.73 -8.40 -3.19
CA HIS A 165 7.73 -9.28 -2.60
C HIS A 165 9.00 -9.38 -3.47
N GLN A 166 8.88 -9.46 -4.80
CA GLN A 166 10.03 -9.45 -5.74
C GLN A 166 10.88 -8.18 -5.67
N HIS A 167 10.34 -7.11 -5.08
CA HIS A 167 11.03 -5.84 -4.86
C HIS A 167 11.45 -5.64 -3.39
N ASN A 168 11.52 -6.71 -2.59
CA ASN A 168 11.83 -6.68 -1.16
C ASN A 168 10.94 -5.68 -0.39
N ALA A 169 9.64 -5.65 -0.72
CA ALA A 169 8.72 -4.63 -0.24
C ALA A 169 8.73 -4.49 1.29
N ILE A 170 8.75 -5.60 2.02
CA ILE A 170 8.74 -5.58 3.48
C ILE A 170 9.98 -4.88 4.02
N GLN A 171 11.18 -5.25 3.57
CA GLN A 171 12.41 -4.55 3.97
C GLN A 171 12.37 -3.06 3.61
N VAL A 172 11.77 -2.72 2.45
CA VAL A 172 11.61 -1.32 2.04
C VAL A 172 10.72 -0.54 2.99
N LEU A 173 9.57 -1.11 3.35
CA LEU A 173 8.60 -0.49 4.23
C LEU A 173 9.10 -0.44 5.68
N MET A 174 9.79 -1.47 6.17
CA MET A 174 10.40 -1.46 7.49
C MET A 174 11.42 -0.32 7.62
N ASN A 175 12.25 -0.09 6.60
CA ASN A 175 13.16 1.04 6.59
C ASN A 175 12.42 2.40 6.60
N ILE A 176 11.31 2.51 5.88
CA ILE A 176 10.46 3.72 5.91
C ILE A 176 9.87 3.92 7.31
N LEU A 177 9.38 2.86 7.94
CA LEU A 177 8.79 2.89 9.27
C LEU A 177 9.80 3.37 10.32
N SER A 178 11.06 2.94 10.23
CA SER A 178 12.12 3.33 11.18
C SER A 178 12.69 4.73 10.94
N ASN A 179 12.81 5.17 9.68
CA ASN A 179 13.64 6.33 9.32
C ASN A 179 12.88 7.55 8.77
N ARG A 180 11.59 7.43 8.46
CA ARG A 180 10.79 8.52 7.88
C ARG A 180 9.88 9.20 8.91
N ARG A 181 9.17 10.24 8.47
CA ARG A 181 8.32 11.05 9.33
C ARG A 181 6.93 10.43 9.49
N VAL A 182 6.17 10.99 10.42
CA VAL A 182 4.84 10.50 10.86
C VAL A 182 3.89 10.22 9.70
N LEU A 183 3.89 11.04 8.64
CA LEU A 183 2.98 10.85 7.49
C LEU A 183 3.29 9.55 6.74
N GLU A 184 4.56 9.30 6.43
CA GLU A 184 5.02 8.10 5.74
C GLU A 184 4.90 6.88 6.64
N GLN A 185 5.25 7.00 7.92
CA GLN A 185 5.11 5.91 8.91
C GLN A 185 3.65 5.46 9.02
N THR A 186 2.71 6.40 9.10
CA THR A 186 1.27 6.10 9.16
C THR A 186 0.80 5.38 7.89
N ALA A 187 1.17 5.88 6.71
CA ALA A 187 0.83 5.23 5.43
C ALA A 187 1.52 3.87 5.26
N CYS A 188 2.70 3.70 5.85
CA CYS A 188 3.48 2.47 5.82
C CYS A 188 2.79 1.34 6.58
N LEU A 189 2.22 1.63 7.76
CA LEU A 189 1.49 0.62 8.53
C LEU A 189 0.28 0.08 7.76
N ASP A 190 -0.49 0.94 7.10
CA ASP A 190 -1.61 0.52 6.24
C ASP A 190 -1.13 -0.35 5.06
N ALA A 191 -0.06 0.07 4.39
CA ALA A 191 0.52 -0.69 3.28
C ALA A 191 1.08 -2.05 3.71
N LEU A 192 1.74 -2.13 4.88
CA LEU A 192 2.26 -3.39 5.44
C LEU A 192 1.14 -4.40 5.66
N ILE A 193 -0.01 -4.00 6.21
CA ILE A 193 -1.16 -4.91 6.35
C ILE A 193 -1.58 -5.44 4.98
N SER A 194 -1.79 -4.57 4.00
CA SER A 194 -2.25 -4.99 2.67
C SER A 194 -1.27 -5.92 1.94
N LEU A 195 0.04 -5.79 2.19
CA LEU A 195 1.07 -6.67 1.62
C LEU A 195 1.05 -8.06 2.25
N MET A 196 0.73 -8.14 3.54
CA MET A 196 0.76 -9.39 4.30
C MET A 196 -0.56 -10.16 4.25
N VAL A 197 -1.69 -9.51 3.99
CA VAL A 197 -2.98 -10.20 3.79
C VAL A 197 -2.83 -11.24 2.67
N ASP A 198 -3.14 -12.49 3.00
CA ASP A 198 -3.06 -13.65 2.09
C ASP A 198 -1.68 -13.88 1.43
N SER A 199 -0.59 -13.35 2.01
CA SER A 199 0.77 -13.48 1.47
C SER A 199 1.75 -14.04 2.51
N SER A 200 1.96 -15.36 2.48
CA SER A 200 2.91 -16.02 3.40
C SER A 200 4.35 -15.55 3.20
N SER A 201 4.79 -15.29 1.97
CA SER A 201 6.14 -14.78 1.68
C SER A 201 6.40 -13.43 2.36
N ASN A 202 5.48 -12.47 2.23
CA ASN A 202 5.62 -11.17 2.89
C ASN A 202 5.50 -11.28 4.42
N GLN A 203 4.72 -12.23 4.94
CA GLN A 203 4.66 -12.47 6.39
C GLN A 203 5.98 -13.03 6.94
N ILE A 204 6.65 -13.93 6.21
CA ILE A 204 7.98 -14.44 6.56
C ILE A 204 8.98 -13.29 6.59
N ASP A 205 9.05 -12.48 5.52
CA ASP A 205 9.96 -11.34 5.46
C ASP A 205 9.73 -10.36 6.62
N PHE A 206 8.48 -10.17 7.05
CA PHE A 206 8.13 -9.28 8.16
C PHE A 206 8.60 -9.81 9.50
N GLU A 207 8.51 -11.13 9.71
CA GLU A 207 9.05 -11.82 10.86
C GLU A 207 10.59 -11.71 10.89
N GLU A 208 11.25 -11.96 9.75
CA GLU A 208 12.71 -11.85 9.61
C GLU A 208 13.23 -10.42 9.84
N CYS A 209 12.43 -9.41 9.49
CA CYS A 209 12.72 -8.00 9.78
C CYS A 209 12.39 -7.57 11.23
N ASN A 210 12.00 -8.49 12.12
CA ASN A 210 11.55 -8.20 13.48
C ASN A 210 10.42 -7.15 13.52
N GLY A 211 9.49 -7.18 12.57
CA GLY A 211 8.51 -6.11 12.39
C GLY A 211 7.60 -5.87 13.60
N ILE A 212 7.30 -6.92 14.38
CA ILE A 212 6.55 -6.80 15.64
C ILE A 212 7.33 -5.99 16.69
N MET A 213 8.65 -6.17 16.77
CA MET A 213 9.50 -5.44 17.70
C MET A 213 9.49 -3.96 17.37
N GLU A 214 9.71 -3.61 16.10
CA GLU A 214 9.71 -2.22 15.62
C GLU A 214 8.39 -1.50 15.93
N VAL A 215 7.25 -2.14 15.62
CA VAL A 215 5.93 -1.57 15.91
C VAL A 215 5.68 -1.47 17.42
N SER A 216 6.18 -2.42 18.20
CA SER A 216 6.06 -2.42 19.66
C SER A 216 6.89 -1.32 20.32
N ASP A 217 8.06 -1.00 19.76
CA ASP A 217 8.89 0.11 20.23
C ASP A 217 8.24 1.45 19.89
N LEU A 218 7.68 1.61 18.68
CA LEU A 218 6.95 2.81 18.27
C LEU A 218 5.72 3.12 19.14
N ILE A 219 4.88 2.12 19.45
CA ILE A 219 3.67 2.34 20.26
C ILE A 219 4.00 2.66 21.73
N ARG A 220 5.13 2.15 22.24
CA ARG A 220 5.60 2.39 23.61
C ARG A 220 6.29 3.74 23.78
N ASP A 221 6.88 4.29 22.72
CA ASP A 221 7.59 5.56 22.80
C ASP A 221 6.62 6.73 23.01
N LYS A 222 6.60 7.28 24.23
CA LYS A 222 5.75 8.42 24.61
C LYS A 222 6.17 9.73 23.92
N GLN A 223 7.33 9.78 23.26
CA GLN A 223 7.78 10.95 22.48
C GLN A 223 7.25 10.93 21.04
N VAL A 224 6.78 9.78 20.55
CA VAL A 224 6.18 9.65 19.23
C VAL A 224 4.77 10.26 19.23
N ASP A 225 4.38 10.83 18.09
CA ASP A 225 3.04 11.39 17.87
C ASP A 225 1.93 10.41 18.28
N GLU A 226 0.97 10.87 19.08
CA GLU A 226 -0.10 10.04 19.61
C GLU A 226 -0.92 9.37 18.50
N ASN A 227 -1.13 10.04 17.35
CA ASN A 227 -1.86 9.45 16.23
C ASN A 227 -1.07 8.30 15.59
N LEU A 228 0.25 8.41 15.52
CA LEU A 228 1.09 7.31 15.05
C LEU A 228 1.05 6.13 16.03
N ARG A 229 1.13 6.38 17.34
CA ARG A 229 0.99 5.33 18.36
C ARG A 229 -0.38 4.65 18.28
N LEU A 230 -1.46 5.42 18.11
CA LEU A 230 -2.81 4.87 17.85
C LEU A 230 -2.83 4.01 16.59
N LYS A 231 -2.17 4.45 15.51
CA LYS A 231 -2.06 3.70 14.27
C LYS A 231 -1.31 2.38 14.44
N CYS A 232 -0.26 2.33 15.25
CA CYS A 232 0.40 1.08 15.63
C CYS A 232 -0.59 0.12 16.34
N GLY A 233 -1.48 0.64 17.19
CA GLY A 233 -2.53 -0.14 17.82
C GLY A 233 -3.52 -0.73 16.79
N GLU A 234 -3.98 0.08 15.84
CA GLU A 234 -4.83 -0.40 14.72
C GLU A 234 -4.12 -1.48 13.90
N PHE A 235 -2.84 -1.26 13.58
CA PHE A 235 -2.01 -2.21 12.86
C PHE A 235 -1.94 -3.57 13.56
N LEU A 236 -1.62 -3.60 14.87
CA LEU A 236 -1.52 -4.84 15.62
C LEU A 236 -2.86 -5.58 15.71
N LEU A 237 -3.96 -4.84 15.87
CA LEU A 237 -5.32 -5.41 15.86
C LEU A 237 -5.65 -6.08 14.52
N LEU A 238 -5.33 -5.42 13.40
CA LEU A 238 -5.56 -5.95 12.07
C LEU A 238 -4.65 -7.13 11.75
N LEU A 239 -3.37 -7.04 12.09
CA LEU A 239 -2.38 -8.10 11.90
C LEU A 239 -2.81 -9.40 12.60
N ILE A 240 -3.23 -9.28 13.85
CA ILE A 240 -3.69 -10.44 14.63
C ILE A 240 -5.03 -10.99 14.13
N GLY A 241 -5.94 -10.12 13.69
CA GLY A 241 -7.28 -10.54 13.23
C GLY A 241 -7.32 -11.13 11.83
N HIS A 242 -6.47 -10.66 10.91
CA HIS A 242 -6.63 -10.90 9.47
C HIS A 242 -5.39 -11.51 8.80
N VAL A 243 -4.20 -11.38 9.39
CA VAL A 243 -2.96 -11.89 8.79
C VAL A 243 -2.51 -13.18 9.47
N ASN A 244 -2.79 -13.37 10.76
CA ASN A 244 -2.45 -14.59 11.48
C ASN A 244 -3.47 -15.73 11.20
N GLY A 245 -3.12 -16.62 10.27
CA GLY A 245 -3.79 -17.91 10.07
C GLY A 245 -3.42 -18.89 11.19
N ARG A 246 -4.12 -18.78 12.33
CA ARG A 246 -4.06 -19.62 13.55
C ARG A 246 -3.17 -20.87 13.47
N ASP A 247 -2.17 -20.88 14.35
CA ASP A 247 -1.34 -22.01 14.79
C ASP A 247 -0.31 -22.58 13.79
N LYS A 248 -0.03 -21.91 12.67
CA LYS A 248 1.01 -22.32 11.71
C LYS A 248 1.91 -21.15 11.31
N PRO A 249 3.20 -21.39 11.00
CA PRO A 249 4.07 -20.36 10.48
C PRO A 249 3.56 -19.87 9.12
N PRO A 250 3.83 -18.60 8.76
CA PRO A 250 4.60 -17.59 9.51
C PRO A 250 3.80 -16.89 10.63
N LEU A 251 4.49 -16.16 11.52
CA LEU A 251 3.91 -15.42 12.65
C LEU A 251 3.26 -16.29 13.75
N ALA A 252 3.72 -17.52 13.92
CA ALA A 252 3.16 -18.46 14.91
C ALA A 252 3.33 -17.99 16.37
N THR A 253 4.41 -17.24 16.67
CA THR A 253 4.73 -16.76 18.03
C THR A 253 4.20 -15.35 18.31
N ILE A 254 3.47 -14.75 17.38
CA ILE A 254 3.08 -13.33 17.46
C ILE A 254 2.34 -12.96 18.76
N HIS A 255 1.55 -13.88 19.31
CA HIS A 255 0.86 -13.69 20.59
C HIS A 255 1.81 -13.60 21.77
N ASP A 256 2.82 -14.48 21.80
CA ASP A 256 3.83 -14.49 22.86
C ASP A 256 4.77 -13.30 22.71
N ASP A 257 5.09 -12.89 21.48
CA ASP A 257 5.89 -11.71 21.21
C ASP A 257 5.19 -10.42 21.67
N ILE A 258 3.91 -10.24 21.32
CA ILE A 258 3.12 -9.10 21.79
C ILE A 258 3.01 -9.12 23.33
N ARG A 259 2.75 -10.28 23.94
CA ARG A 259 2.72 -10.43 25.40
C ARG A 259 4.04 -10.01 26.05
N ARG A 260 5.17 -10.44 25.49
CA ARG A 260 6.51 -10.10 25.99
C ARG A 260 6.83 -8.61 25.82
N LEU A 261 6.44 -8.01 24.70
CA LEU A 261 6.83 -6.64 24.32
C LEU A 261 5.89 -5.56 24.89
N LEU A 262 4.59 -5.84 24.98
CA LEU A 262 3.54 -4.90 25.37
C LEU A 262 2.85 -5.24 26.71
N GLY A 263 3.16 -6.41 27.29
CA GLY A 263 2.58 -6.90 28.54
C GLY A 263 1.25 -7.64 28.37
N GLU A 264 0.89 -8.43 29.39
CA GLU A 264 -0.28 -9.32 29.38
C GLU A 264 -1.60 -8.58 29.11
N LYS A 265 -1.77 -7.40 29.70
CA LYS A 265 -3.01 -6.61 29.61
C LYS A 265 -3.26 -6.14 28.17
N SER A 266 -2.24 -5.55 27.54
CA SER A 266 -2.30 -5.07 26.15
C SER A 266 -2.50 -6.23 25.18
N ALA A 267 -1.76 -7.33 25.37
CA ALA A 267 -1.89 -8.54 24.56
C ALA A 267 -3.29 -9.15 24.63
N SER A 268 -3.87 -9.23 25.84
CA SER A 268 -5.22 -9.73 26.06
C SER A 268 -6.29 -8.87 25.35
N LEU A 269 -6.12 -7.54 25.37
CA LEU A 269 -7.02 -6.61 24.67
C LEU A 269 -6.96 -6.80 23.15
N ILE A 270 -5.74 -6.89 22.59
CA ILE A 270 -5.53 -7.11 21.15
C ILE A 270 -6.16 -8.44 20.73
N TRP A 271 -5.93 -9.51 21.49
CA TRP A 271 -6.49 -10.83 21.22
C TRP A 271 -8.01 -10.85 21.30
N ALA A 272 -8.60 -10.23 22.33
CA ALA A 272 -10.05 -10.19 22.47
C ALA A 272 -10.69 -9.41 21.29
N ALA A 273 -10.13 -8.25 20.96
CA ALA A 273 -10.64 -7.37 19.91
C ALA A 273 -10.56 -8.00 18.51
N SER A 274 -9.54 -8.83 18.24
CA SER A 274 -9.39 -9.50 16.94
C SER A 274 -10.52 -10.50 16.62
N GLN A 275 -11.27 -10.94 17.62
CA GLN A 275 -12.38 -11.89 17.45
C GLN A 275 -13.71 -11.22 17.04
N PHE A 276 -13.83 -9.89 17.13
CA PHE A 276 -15.13 -9.18 16.99
C PHE A 276 -15.44 -8.65 15.58
N GLY A 277 -14.65 -9.00 14.55
CA GLY A 277 -14.68 -8.31 13.25
C GLY A 277 -15.83 -8.62 12.29
N SER A 278 -16.62 -9.69 12.48
CA SER A 278 -17.45 -10.24 11.39
C SER A 278 -18.90 -9.73 11.30
N THR A 279 -19.44 -9.06 12.32
CA THR A 279 -20.90 -8.76 12.40
C THR A 279 -21.28 -7.29 12.23
N LEU A 280 -20.32 -6.36 12.21
CA LEU A 280 -20.59 -4.92 12.15
C LEU A 280 -20.59 -4.39 10.71
N ASP A 281 -21.25 -3.26 10.47
CA ASP A 281 -21.17 -2.50 9.21
C ASP A 281 -19.77 -1.88 9.02
N PRO A 282 -19.31 -1.58 7.79
CA PRO A 282 -17.95 -1.06 7.53
C PRO A 282 -17.57 0.20 8.32
N GLU A 283 -18.47 1.18 8.44
CA GLU A 283 -18.22 2.40 9.23
C GLU A 283 -18.15 2.13 10.73
N GLN A 284 -18.98 1.20 11.22
CA GLN A 284 -18.96 0.75 12.61
C GLN A 284 -17.69 -0.05 12.92
N ARG A 285 -17.16 -0.82 11.96
CA ARG A 285 -15.88 -1.53 12.08
C ARG A 285 -14.71 -0.57 12.24
N LEU A 286 -14.67 0.51 11.45
CA LEU A 286 -13.62 1.52 11.57
C LEU A 286 -13.66 2.21 12.94
N THR A 287 -14.86 2.61 13.38
CA THR A 287 -15.04 3.24 14.69
C THR A 287 -14.67 2.28 15.83
N ALA A 288 -15.08 1.01 15.73
CA ALA A 288 -14.73 -0.02 16.70
C ALA A 288 -13.22 -0.25 16.75
N LEU A 289 -12.54 -0.33 15.60
CA LEU A 289 -11.09 -0.48 15.51
C LEU A 289 -10.37 0.65 16.24
N GLN A 290 -10.77 1.91 15.98
CA GLN A 290 -10.21 3.08 16.64
C GLN A 290 -10.42 3.07 18.16
N ILE A 291 -11.61 2.68 18.63
CA ILE A 291 -11.90 2.56 20.05
C ILE A 291 -11.01 1.48 20.70
N GLN A 292 -10.83 0.33 20.05
CA GLN A 292 -9.97 -0.73 20.59
C GLN A 292 -8.49 -0.33 20.56
N ALA A 293 -8.02 0.30 19.48
CA ALA A 293 -6.65 0.79 19.39
C ALA A 293 -6.34 1.80 20.51
N ARG A 294 -7.29 2.70 20.81
CA ARG A 294 -7.18 3.63 21.93
C ARG A 294 -7.11 2.93 23.29
N ARG A 295 -7.92 1.89 23.51
CA ARG A 295 -7.85 1.09 24.75
C ARG A 295 -6.52 0.37 24.92
N VAL A 296 -5.93 -0.12 23.82
CA VAL A 296 -4.60 -0.72 23.83
C VAL A 296 -3.57 0.33 24.24
N LEU A 297 -3.62 1.52 23.65
CA LEU A 297 -2.70 2.61 23.99
C LEU A 297 -2.82 3.05 25.46
N GLU A 298 -4.05 3.27 25.93
CA GLU A 298 -4.33 3.60 27.33
C GLU A 298 -3.81 2.53 28.30
N SER A 299 -3.82 1.26 27.88
CA SER A 299 -3.28 0.17 28.71
C SER A 299 -1.75 0.19 28.85
N LEU A 300 -1.05 0.78 27.87
CA LEU A 300 0.41 0.96 27.89
C LEU A 300 0.83 2.17 28.71
N ASP A 301 0.05 3.25 28.69
CA ASP A 301 0.38 4.49 29.38
C ASP A 301 0.15 4.45 30.90
N LEU A 302 -0.58 3.44 31.38
CA LEU A 302 -0.78 3.16 32.81
C LEU A 302 0.49 2.59 33.49
N TYR A 303 1.56 2.36 32.72
CA TYR A 303 2.88 1.91 33.17
C TYR A 303 3.98 2.87 32.67
#